data_AF-A0A9N8JKC0-F1
#
_entry.id   AF-A0A9N8JKC0-F1
#
_cell.length_a   1.000
_cell.length_b   1.000
_cell.length_c   1.000
_cell.angle_alpha   90.00
_cell.angle_beta   90.00
_cell.angle_gamma   90.00
#
_symmetry.space_group_name_H-M   'P 1'
#
loop_
_entity.id
_entity.type
_entity.pdbx_description
1 polymer ?
#
loop_
_entity_poly.entity_id
_entity_poly.type
_entity_poly.pdbx_seq_one_letter_code
_entity_poly.pdbx_strand_id
1 'polypeptide(L)'
;MTLIFDDLIEMMRFCKGDFDRERILAYVHERNTVTLHLLLSSTTRALLGMLGNLIRNFAMRVVKTQEKVRHSSRTNDIRDSVELQHMEAMMGPELPFDIRLFEQLVAETDGNVRATYQAAQSSPPQRSFYEQGMLVDADIPEALSPVLQKLFGDIMPRLENQIDGVAIYTADTAWLGLGEDEEANKRAGRQQYDVLRKCAIPPNAKVRQCRRCGSVIENLVDGHMAAWVQNAHKMCICLSHWIVA
;
A
#
# COMPACT_ATOMS: atom_id res chain seq x y z
N MET A 1 -0.24 0.15 -2.50
CA MET A 1 -1.63 0.09 -3.00
C MET A 1 -1.75 0.85 -4.31
N THR A 2 -1.29 2.11 -4.40
CA THR A 2 -1.22 2.87 -5.67
C THR A 2 -0.49 2.12 -6.79
N LEU A 3 0.74 1.64 -6.54
CA LEU A 3 1.49 0.84 -7.51
C LEU A 3 0.77 -0.45 -7.97
N ILE A 4 -0.04 -1.05 -7.09
CA ILE A 4 -0.81 -2.25 -7.43
C ILE A 4 -1.93 -1.89 -8.41
N PHE A 5 -2.67 -0.81 -8.13
CA PHE A 5 -3.73 -0.37 -9.05
C PHE A 5 -3.17 0.14 -10.38
N ASP A 6 -2.08 0.91 -10.34
CA ASP A 6 -1.39 1.40 -11.53
C ASP A 6 -1.02 0.23 -12.46
N ASP A 7 -0.29 -0.75 -11.93
CA ASP A 7 0.14 -1.90 -12.71
C ASP A 7 -1.02 -2.79 -13.20
N LEU A 8 -2.08 -2.98 -12.40
CA LEU A 8 -3.26 -3.72 -12.86
C LEU A 8 -3.98 -3.00 -14.01
N ILE A 9 -4.06 -1.66 -13.94
CA ILE A 9 -4.66 -0.83 -14.99
C ILE A 9 -3.80 -0.88 -16.26
N GLU A 10 -2.48 -0.75 -16.13
CA GLU A 10 -1.54 -0.89 -17.26
C GLU A 10 -1.63 -2.28 -17.90
N MET A 11 -1.65 -3.35 -17.09
CA MET A 11 -1.78 -4.72 -17.56
C MET A 11 -3.10 -4.95 -18.31
N MET A 12 -4.21 -4.40 -17.81
CA MET A 12 -5.51 -4.47 -18.48
C MET A 12 -5.48 -3.79 -19.86
N ARG A 13 -4.82 -2.62 -19.95
CA ARG A 13 -4.62 -1.89 -21.22
C ARG A 13 -3.72 -2.65 -22.19
N PHE A 14 -2.65 -3.29 -21.69
CA PHE A 14 -1.76 -4.13 -22.50
C PHE A 14 -2.50 -5.33 -23.11
N CYS A 15 -3.37 -5.96 -22.33
CA CYS A 15 -4.16 -7.12 -22.74
C CYS A 15 -5.25 -6.77 -23.76
N LYS A 16 -5.73 -5.52 -23.82
CA LYS A 16 -6.76 -5.04 -24.78
C LYS A 16 -8.03 -5.92 -24.78
N GLY A 17 -8.43 -6.43 -23.63
CA GLY A 17 -9.59 -7.31 -23.46
C GLY A 17 -9.32 -8.80 -23.69
N ASP A 18 -8.11 -9.17 -24.11
CA ASP A 18 -7.65 -10.55 -24.25
C ASP A 18 -6.80 -10.94 -23.03
N PHE A 19 -7.45 -11.53 -22.01
CA PHE A 19 -6.82 -11.84 -20.72
C PHE A 19 -6.25 -13.25 -20.65
N ASP A 20 -5.73 -13.77 -21.77
CA ASP A 20 -5.06 -15.05 -21.80
C ASP A 20 -3.82 -15.07 -20.89
N ARG A 21 -3.56 -16.22 -20.28
CA ARG A 21 -2.45 -16.41 -19.33
C ARG A 21 -1.12 -16.07 -19.97
N GLU A 22 -0.86 -16.52 -21.19
CA GLU A 22 0.42 -16.30 -21.89
C GLU A 22 0.66 -14.81 -22.15
N ARG A 23 -0.40 -14.07 -22.48
CA ARG A 23 -0.32 -12.63 -22.71
C ARG A 23 -0.05 -11.86 -21.41
N ILE A 24 -0.70 -12.26 -20.32
CA ILE A 24 -0.45 -11.70 -18.99
C ILE A 24 0.99 -12.00 -18.54
N LEU A 25 1.47 -13.22 -18.77
CA LEU A 25 2.85 -13.61 -18.46
C LEU A 25 3.87 -12.81 -19.28
N ALA A 26 3.61 -12.58 -20.57
CA ALA A 26 4.47 -11.74 -21.38
C ALA A 26 4.62 -10.33 -20.77
N TYR A 27 3.53 -9.74 -20.29
CA TYR A 27 3.58 -8.46 -19.58
C TYR A 27 4.37 -8.54 -18.27
N VAL A 28 4.12 -9.57 -17.45
CA VAL A 28 4.82 -9.78 -16.17
C VAL A 28 6.34 -9.90 -16.39
N HIS A 29 6.77 -10.65 -17.40
CA HIS A 29 8.18 -10.81 -17.73
C HIS A 29 8.80 -9.55 -18.35
N GLU A 30 8.07 -8.84 -19.22
CA GLU A 30 8.56 -7.61 -19.85
C GLU A 30 8.74 -6.48 -18.84
N ARG A 31 7.77 -6.29 -17.94
CA ARG A 31 7.78 -5.21 -16.92
C ARG A 31 8.40 -5.61 -15.59
N ASN A 32 8.72 -6.89 -15.41
CA ASN A 32 9.25 -7.45 -14.15
C ASN A 32 8.41 -7.03 -12.92
N THR A 33 7.07 -7.06 -13.06
CA THR A 33 6.16 -6.65 -12.00
C THR A 33 5.86 -7.79 -11.03
N VAL A 34 5.69 -7.45 -9.75
CA VAL A 34 5.32 -8.39 -8.68
C VAL A 34 3.84 -8.31 -8.30
N THR A 35 3.04 -7.44 -8.92
CA THR A 35 1.66 -7.16 -8.49
C THR A 35 0.78 -8.41 -8.46
N LEU A 36 0.81 -9.22 -9.52
CA LEU A 36 0.05 -10.46 -9.57
C LEU A 36 0.56 -11.47 -8.54
N HIS A 37 1.88 -11.58 -8.32
CA HIS A 37 2.42 -12.42 -7.26
C HIS A 37 1.86 -12.01 -5.88
N LEU A 38 1.87 -10.70 -5.58
CA LEU A 38 1.35 -10.16 -4.33
C LEU A 38 -0.14 -10.48 -4.11
N LEU A 39 -0.93 -10.47 -5.18
CA LEU A 39 -2.38 -10.72 -5.14
C LEU A 39 -2.75 -12.20 -5.18
N LEU A 40 -1.99 -13.04 -5.89
CA LEU A 40 -2.33 -14.46 -6.07
C LEU A 40 -1.80 -15.34 -4.94
N SER A 41 -0.64 -15.00 -4.36
CA SER A 41 -0.05 -15.72 -3.23
C SER A 41 -0.82 -15.49 -1.92
N SER A 42 -1.09 -16.56 -1.19
CA SER A 42 -1.91 -16.52 0.03
C SER A 42 -1.32 -15.62 1.12
N THR A 43 -0.01 -15.69 1.35
CA THR A 43 0.66 -14.98 2.45
C THR A 43 0.68 -13.47 2.21
N THR A 44 1.07 -13.05 1.01
CA THR A 44 1.12 -11.64 0.64
C THR A 44 -0.28 -11.05 0.55
N ARG A 45 -1.25 -11.78 -0.02
CA ARG A 45 -2.65 -11.34 -0.08
C ARG A 45 -3.25 -11.15 1.31
N ALA A 46 -3.01 -12.08 2.23
CA ALA A 46 -3.44 -11.96 3.63
C ALA A 46 -2.81 -10.73 4.32
N LEU A 47 -1.53 -10.48 4.07
CA LEU A 47 -0.84 -9.28 4.57
C LEU A 47 -1.46 -8.00 3.99
N LEU A 48 -1.73 -7.95 2.68
CA LEU A 48 -2.39 -6.80 2.04
C LEU A 48 -3.78 -6.53 2.64
N GLY A 49 -4.57 -7.59 2.87
CA GLY A 49 -5.88 -7.46 3.52
C GLY A 49 -5.78 -6.94 4.95
N MET A 50 -4.80 -7.43 5.72
CA MET A 50 -4.53 -6.94 7.06
C MET A 50 -4.13 -5.45 7.06
N LEU A 51 -3.21 -5.06 6.17
CA LEU A 51 -2.74 -3.68 6.03
C LEU A 51 -3.88 -2.74 5.61
N GLY A 52 -4.70 -3.13 4.64
CA GLY A 52 -5.90 -2.39 4.24
C GLY A 52 -6.85 -2.15 5.40
N ASN A 53 -7.16 -3.20 6.16
CA ASN A 53 -8.02 -3.11 7.33
C ASN A 53 -7.41 -2.24 8.44
N LEU A 54 -6.10 -2.29 8.66
CA LEU A 54 -5.42 -1.43 9.64
C LEU A 54 -5.53 0.05 9.24
N ILE A 55 -5.26 0.37 7.98
CA ILE A 55 -5.37 1.75 7.44
C ILE A 55 -6.81 2.26 7.57
N ARG A 56 -7.80 1.48 7.14
CA ARG A 56 -9.22 1.86 7.26
C ARG A 56 -9.65 2.07 8.71
N ASN A 57 -9.27 1.16 9.61
CA ASN A 57 -9.61 1.29 11.03
C ASN A 57 -8.93 2.51 11.66
N PHE A 58 -7.72 2.82 11.24
CA PHE A 58 -7.02 4.03 11.66
C PHE A 58 -7.72 5.29 11.15
N ALA A 59 -8.10 5.34 9.86
CA ALA A 59 -8.88 6.42 9.27
C ALA A 59 -10.20 6.66 10.01
N MET A 60 -10.97 5.61 10.27
CA MET A 60 -12.22 5.72 11.04
C MET A 60 -12.00 6.24 12.47
N ARG A 61 -10.87 5.90 13.10
CA ARG A 61 -10.54 6.41 14.44
C ARG A 61 -10.18 7.89 14.40
N VAL A 62 -9.46 8.36 13.38
CA VAL A 62 -9.16 9.78 13.19
C VAL A 62 -10.45 10.58 13.09
N VAL A 63 -11.38 10.20 12.19
CA VAL A 63 -12.68 10.87 12.01
C VAL A 63 -13.48 10.92 13.32
N LYS A 64 -13.66 9.77 13.99
CA LYS A 64 -14.39 9.72 15.28
C LYS A 64 -13.74 10.54 16.39
N THR A 65 -12.41 10.66 16.38
CA THR A 65 -11.67 11.45 17.38
C THR A 65 -11.84 12.93 17.08
N GLN A 66 -11.77 13.32 15.81
CA GLN A 66 -12.01 14.69 15.35
C GLN A 66 -13.43 15.16 15.67
N GLU A 67 -14.44 14.32 15.48
CA GLU A 67 -15.82 14.64 15.89
C GLU A 67 -15.90 14.96 17.38
N LYS A 68 -15.26 14.15 18.25
CA LYS A 68 -15.24 14.40 19.70
C LYS A 68 -14.52 15.70 20.06
N VAL A 69 -13.38 15.92 19.42
CA VAL A 69 -12.55 17.13 19.60
C VAL A 69 -13.31 18.39 19.17
N ARG A 70 -14.06 18.35 18.06
CA ARG A 70 -14.85 19.48 17.55
C ARG A 70 -15.92 19.96 18.53
N HIS A 71 -16.43 19.08 19.37
CA HIS A 71 -17.44 19.41 20.39
C HIS A 71 -16.82 19.75 21.75
N SER A 72 -15.49 19.75 21.87
CA SER A 72 -14.79 20.08 23.11
C SER A 72 -14.37 21.55 23.16
N SER A 73 -14.46 22.14 24.35
CA SER A 73 -14.05 23.53 24.62
C SER A 73 -12.64 23.65 25.21
N ARG A 74 -11.85 22.56 25.21
CA ARG A 74 -10.49 22.56 25.79
C ARG A 74 -9.46 23.06 24.78
N THR A 75 -8.56 23.94 25.21
CA THR A 75 -7.53 24.56 24.34
C THR A 75 -6.60 23.55 23.66
N ASN A 76 -6.27 22.44 24.32
CA ASN A 76 -5.48 21.36 23.71
C ASN A 76 -6.23 20.65 22.57
N ASP A 77 -7.55 20.58 22.65
CA ASP A 77 -8.39 19.87 21.68
C ASP A 77 -8.49 20.67 20.37
N ILE A 78 -8.52 22.01 20.42
CA ILE A 78 -8.52 22.88 19.22
C ILE A 78 -7.28 22.63 18.34
N ARG A 79 -6.13 22.38 18.96
CA ARG A 79 -4.88 22.12 18.24
C ARG A 79 -4.82 20.71 17.68
N ASP A 80 -5.22 19.71 18.47
CA ASP A 80 -5.38 18.34 18.00
C ASP A 80 -6.34 18.27 16.80
N SER A 81 -7.32 19.19 16.71
CA SER A 81 -8.22 19.31 15.56
C SER A 81 -7.50 19.58 14.23
N VAL A 82 -6.41 20.37 14.21
CA VAL A 82 -5.69 20.69 12.97
C VAL A 82 -4.88 19.49 12.50
N GLU A 83 -4.18 18.81 13.42
CA GLU A 83 -3.44 17.58 13.12
C GLU A 83 -4.39 16.47 12.64
N LEU A 84 -5.54 16.30 13.30
CA LEU A 84 -6.56 15.32 12.92
C LEU A 84 -7.20 15.64 11.56
N GLN A 85 -7.48 16.92 11.26
CA GLN A 85 -7.98 17.35 9.94
C GLN A 85 -6.99 17.03 8.82
N HIS A 86 -5.70 17.28 9.04
CA HIS A 86 -4.67 16.95 8.06
C HIS A 86 -4.58 15.43 7.82
N MET A 87 -4.66 14.63 8.89
CA MET A 87 -4.70 13.18 8.78
C MET A 87 -5.95 12.65 8.11
N GLU A 88 -7.11 13.26 8.36
CA GLU A 88 -8.36 12.95 7.66
C GLU A 88 -8.23 13.24 6.16
N ALA A 89 -7.64 14.37 5.79
CA ALA A 89 -7.38 14.73 4.39
C ALA A 89 -6.48 13.69 3.69
N MET A 90 -5.32 13.37 4.31
CA MET A 90 -4.36 12.39 3.78
C MET A 90 -4.92 10.97 3.61
N MET A 91 -5.92 10.59 4.41
CA MET A 91 -6.54 9.25 4.38
C MET A 91 -7.91 9.22 3.70
N GLY A 92 -8.38 10.36 3.21
CA GLY A 92 -9.66 10.51 2.54
C GLY A 92 -9.47 11.16 1.17
N PRO A 93 -9.75 12.46 1.02
CA PRO A 93 -9.79 13.14 -0.27
C PRO A 93 -8.43 13.20 -1.00
N GLU A 94 -7.30 13.10 -0.31
CA GLU A 94 -5.97 13.11 -0.96
C GLU A 94 -5.56 11.73 -1.50
N LEU A 95 -6.26 10.65 -1.12
CA LEU A 95 -6.00 9.34 -1.71
C LEU A 95 -6.58 9.27 -3.12
N PRO A 96 -5.85 8.66 -4.09
CA PRO A 96 -6.32 8.55 -5.47
C PRO A 96 -7.49 7.56 -5.65
N PHE A 97 -7.86 6.85 -4.59
CA PHE A 97 -8.99 5.92 -4.54
C PHE A 97 -9.47 5.75 -3.10
N ASP A 98 -10.73 5.35 -2.94
CA ASP A 98 -11.25 4.94 -1.64
C ASP A 98 -10.63 3.62 -1.20
N ILE A 99 -10.07 3.57 0.03
CA ILE A 99 -9.42 2.37 0.59
C ILE A 99 -10.30 1.11 0.53
N ARG A 100 -11.63 1.27 0.55
CA ARG A 100 -12.61 0.18 0.42
C ARG A 100 -12.50 -0.53 -0.93
N LEU A 101 -12.11 0.17 -1.99
CA LEU A 101 -11.88 -0.44 -3.31
C LEU A 101 -10.68 -1.38 -3.28
N PHE A 102 -9.63 -1.04 -2.53
CA PHE A 102 -8.49 -1.93 -2.35
C PHE A 102 -8.85 -3.15 -1.50
N GLU A 103 -9.61 -2.97 -0.42
CA GLU A 103 -10.12 -4.09 0.38
C GLU A 103 -11.01 -5.02 -0.46
N GLN A 104 -11.87 -4.45 -1.31
CA GLN A 104 -12.71 -5.19 -2.25
C GLN A 104 -11.87 -6.00 -3.23
N LEU A 105 -10.87 -5.39 -3.88
CA LEU A 105 -9.93 -6.08 -4.77
C LEU A 105 -9.31 -7.31 -4.10
N VAL A 106 -8.75 -7.12 -2.90
CA VAL A 106 -8.08 -8.19 -2.15
C VAL A 106 -9.06 -9.29 -1.74
N ALA A 107 -10.23 -8.92 -1.22
CA ALA A 107 -11.24 -9.88 -0.75
C ALA A 107 -11.85 -10.69 -1.89
N GLU A 108 -12.16 -10.05 -3.02
CA GLU A 108 -12.68 -10.74 -4.20
C GLU A 108 -11.62 -11.65 -4.83
N THR A 109 -10.37 -11.19 -4.94
CA THR A 109 -9.28 -12.03 -5.43
C THR A 109 -9.07 -13.25 -4.53
N ASP A 110 -9.13 -13.07 -3.20
CA ASP A 110 -9.04 -14.19 -2.26
C ASP A 110 -10.16 -15.21 -2.41
N GLY A 111 -11.40 -14.73 -2.54
CA GLY A 111 -12.56 -15.58 -2.78
C GLY A 111 -12.41 -16.40 -4.06
N ASN A 112 -11.98 -15.76 -5.15
CA ASN A 112 -11.77 -16.42 -6.45
C ASN A 112 -10.63 -17.44 -6.39
N VAL A 113 -9.47 -17.11 -5.82
CA VAL A 113 -8.35 -18.06 -5.69
C VAL A 113 -8.76 -19.30 -4.88
N ARG A 114 -9.49 -19.10 -3.77
CA ARG A 114 -9.99 -20.24 -2.97
C ARG A 114 -10.98 -21.09 -3.76
N ALA A 115 -11.92 -20.47 -4.46
CA ALA A 115 -12.90 -21.18 -5.28
C ALA A 115 -12.22 -21.98 -6.42
N THR A 116 -11.24 -21.37 -7.08
CA THR A 116 -10.47 -22.01 -8.16
C THR A 116 -9.66 -23.19 -7.67
N TYR A 117 -8.93 -23.07 -6.55
CA TYR A 117 -8.21 -24.21 -5.98
C TYR A 117 -9.15 -25.32 -5.48
N GLN A 118 -10.35 -24.98 -5.00
CA GLN A 118 -11.36 -25.97 -4.64
C GLN A 118 -11.90 -26.70 -5.88
N ALA A 119 -12.24 -25.97 -6.94
CA ALA A 119 -12.72 -26.54 -8.20
C ALA A 119 -11.67 -27.44 -8.88
N ALA A 120 -10.40 -27.02 -8.84
CA ALA A 120 -9.26 -27.80 -9.32
C ALA A 120 -8.84 -28.93 -8.36
N GLN A 121 -9.57 -29.14 -7.24
CA GLN A 121 -9.27 -30.14 -6.22
C GLN A 121 -7.80 -30.11 -5.74
N SER A 122 -7.18 -28.92 -5.73
CA SER A 122 -5.75 -28.79 -5.46
C SER A 122 -5.46 -29.08 -3.99
N SER A 123 -4.53 -30.01 -3.73
CA SER A 123 -4.07 -30.37 -2.38
C SER A 123 -3.22 -29.26 -1.75
N PRO A 124 -3.08 -29.18 -0.41
CA PRO A 124 -2.22 -28.17 0.22
C PRO A 124 -0.76 -28.16 -0.29
N PRO A 125 -0.08 -29.32 -0.46
CA PRO A 125 1.27 -29.33 -1.03
C PRO A 125 1.32 -28.78 -2.46
N GLN A 126 0.31 -29.09 -3.28
CA GLN A 126 0.21 -28.59 -4.65
C GLN A 126 0.01 -27.07 -4.70
N ARG A 127 -0.77 -26.50 -3.76
CA ARG A 127 -0.92 -25.05 -3.63
C ARG A 127 0.40 -24.39 -3.23
N SER A 128 1.15 -24.97 -2.31
CA SER A 128 2.48 -24.48 -1.94
C SER A 128 3.44 -24.53 -3.13
N PHE A 129 3.39 -25.60 -3.93
CA PHE A 129 4.19 -25.73 -5.14
C PHE A 129 3.87 -24.62 -6.15
N TYR A 130 2.59 -24.33 -6.37
CA TYR A 130 2.15 -23.21 -7.20
C TYR A 130 2.66 -21.86 -6.71
N GLU A 131 2.55 -21.57 -5.41
CA GLU A 131 3.05 -20.32 -4.84
C GLU A 131 4.57 -20.17 -4.94
N GLN A 132 5.30 -21.27 -4.78
CA GLN A 132 6.76 -21.30 -4.97
C GLN A 132 7.13 -21.04 -6.43
N GLY A 133 6.46 -21.68 -7.38
CA GLY A 133 6.68 -21.44 -8.81
C GLY A 133 6.44 -19.98 -9.20
N MET A 134 5.37 -19.36 -8.69
CA MET A 134 5.12 -17.94 -8.91
C MET A 134 6.21 -17.02 -8.37
N LEU A 135 6.90 -17.42 -7.30
CA LEU A 135 7.98 -16.62 -6.69
C LEU A 135 9.32 -16.82 -7.39
N VAL A 136 9.63 -18.07 -7.78
CA VAL A 136 10.96 -18.45 -8.28
C VAL A 136 11.05 -18.29 -9.79
N ASP A 137 10.03 -18.72 -10.52
CA ASP A 137 10.04 -18.79 -11.98
C ASP A 137 9.33 -17.59 -12.62
N ALA A 138 8.74 -16.71 -11.81
CA ALA A 138 7.85 -15.63 -12.24
C ALA A 138 6.69 -16.12 -13.15
N ASP A 139 6.30 -17.39 -13.02
CA ASP A 139 5.19 -17.99 -13.74
C ASP A 139 3.86 -17.76 -13.01
N ILE A 140 2.75 -18.04 -13.66
CA ILE A 140 1.42 -18.07 -13.08
C ILE A 140 0.83 -19.45 -13.38
N PRO A 141 0.48 -20.26 -12.39
CA PRO A 141 -0.10 -21.59 -12.62
C PRO A 141 -1.33 -21.54 -13.52
N GLU A 142 -1.44 -22.46 -14.48
CA GLU A 142 -2.63 -22.59 -15.35
C GLU A 142 -3.92 -22.78 -14.53
N ALA A 143 -3.80 -23.43 -13.37
CA ALA A 143 -4.90 -23.57 -12.42
C ALA A 143 -5.51 -22.21 -12.02
N LEU A 144 -4.74 -21.13 -12.02
CA LEU A 144 -5.20 -19.77 -11.65
C LEU A 144 -5.69 -18.94 -12.84
N SER A 145 -5.64 -19.44 -14.08
CA SER A 145 -6.17 -18.73 -15.26
C SER A 145 -7.61 -18.24 -15.08
N PRO A 146 -8.56 -18.98 -14.46
CA PRO A 146 -9.91 -18.48 -14.20
C PRO A 146 -9.94 -17.24 -13.30
N VAL A 147 -8.98 -17.13 -12.37
CA VAL A 147 -8.86 -15.97 -11.48
C VAL A 147 -8.41 -14.75 -12.28
N LEU A 148 -7.45 -14.90 -13.19
CA LEU A 148 -6.99 -13.82 -14.06
C LEU A 148 -8.13 -13.29 -14.94
N GLN A 149 -8.88 -14.20 -15.55
CA GLN A 149 -10.05 -13.86 -16.37
C GLN A 149 -11.11 -13.09 -15.58
N LYS A 150 -11.37 -13.49 -14.33
CA LYS A 150 -12.31 -12.78 -13.46
C LYS A 150 -11.77 -11.43 -12.99
N LEU A 151 -10.48 -11.38 -12.65
CA LEU A 151 -9.80 -10.18 -12.17
C LEU A 151 -9.83 -9.09 -13.24
N PHE A 152 -9.42 -9.40 -14.47
CA PHE A 152 -9.33 -8.40 -15.53
C PHE A 152 -10.60 -8.26 -16.37
N GLY A 153 -11.43 -9.30 -16.47
CA GLY A 153 -12.68 -9.26 -17.22
C GLY A 153 -13.86 -8.64 -16.47
N ASP A 154 -13.81 -8.55 -15.14
CA ASP A 154 -14.92 -8.04 -14.32
C ASP A 154 -14.47 -7.13 -13.18
N ILE A 155 -13.57 -7.60 -12.30
CA ILE A 155 -13.21 -6.88 -11.08
C ILE A 155 -12.54 -5.54 -11.41
N MET A 156 -11.46 -5.56 -12.18
CA MET A 156 -10.69 -4.36 -12.52
C MET A 156 -11.46 -3.34 -13.35
N PRO A 157 -12.22 -3.71 -14.39
CA PRO A 157 -13.08 -2.76 -15.11
C PRO A 157 -14.09 -2.06 -14.19
N ARG A 158 -14.65 -2.78 -13.21
CA ARG A 158 -15.58 -2.19 -12.23
C ARG A 158 -14.89 -1.24 -11.25
N LEU A 159 -13.66 -1.55 -10.84
CA LEU A 159 -12.89 -0.72 -9.91
C LEU A 159 -12.28 0.50 -10.60
N GLU A 160 -11.75 0.39 -11.83
CA GLU A 160 -11.12 1.50 -12.57
C GLU A 160 -12.07 2.70 -12.70
N ASN A 161 -13.36 2.47 -12.93
CA ASN A 161 -14.36 3.54 -13.03
C ASN A 161 -14.54 4.38 -11.75
N GLN A 162 -14.00 3.92 -10.62
CA GLN A 162 -14.09 4.59 -9.32
C GLN A 162 -12.73 5.09 -8.82
N ILE A 163 -11.69 4.94 -9.64
CA ILE A 163 -10.32 5.31 -9.32
C ILE A 163 -9.94 6.55 -10.14
N ASP A 164 -9.30 7.53 -9.51
CA ASP A 164 -8.69 8.63 -10.24
C ASP A 164 -7.38 8.15 -10.87
N GLY A 165 -7.46 7.71 -12.13
CA GLY A 165 -6.30 7.22 -12.87
C GLY A 165 -5.19 8.27 -13.05
N VAL A 166 -5.54 9.56 -13.13
CA VAL A 166 -4.54 10.64 -13.23
C VAL A 166 -3.84 10.81 -11.89
N ALA A 167 -4.57 10.80 -10.79
CA ALA A 167 -3.98 10.87 -9.46
C ALA A 167 -3.10 9.64 -9.14
N ILE A 168 -3.48 8.43 -9.59
CA ILE A 168 -2.63 7.25 -9.50
C ILE A 168 -1.32 7.44 -10.27
N TYR A 169 -1.40 7.79 -11.55
CA TYR A 169 -0.24 7.92 -12.43
C TYR A 169 0.73 9.02 -11.97
N THR A 170 0.19 10.11 -11.40
CA THR A 170 0.97 11.25 -10.93
C THR A 170 1.43 11.13 -9.47
N ALA A 171 1.05 10.07 -8.77
CA ALA A 171 1.45 9.88 -7.38
C ALA A 171 2.96 9.69 -7.27
N ASP A 172 3.62 10.57 -6.49
CA ASP A 172 5.06 10.43 -6.25
C ASP A 172 5.33 9.22 -5.34
N THR A 173 5.75 8.13 -5.99
CA THR A 173 6.17 6.88 -5.35
C THR A 173 7.67 6.67 -5.43
N ALA A 174 8.44 7.64 -5.94
CA ALA A 174 9.88 7.51 -6.14
C ALA A 174 10.64 7.26 -4.83
N TRP A 175 10.09 7.73 -3.71
CA TRP A 175 10.62 7.47 -2.37
C TRP A 175 10.61 6.01 -1.93
N LEU A 176 9.80 5.16 -2.58
CA LEU A 176 9.83 3.72 -2.38
C LEU A 176 11.03 3.07 -3.07
N GLY A 177 11.65 3.74 -4.04
CA GLY A 177 12.73 3.19 -4.86
C GLY A 177 12.30 2.01 -5.73
N LEU A 178 10.99 1.93 -6.04
CA LEU A 178 10.39 0.83 -6.81
C LEU A 178 10.10 1.18 -8.27
N GLY A 179 10.22 2.45 -8.65
CA GLY A 179 9.96 2.91 -10.02
C GLY A 179 11.18 2.80 -10.94
N GLU A 180 10.94 2.83 -12.25
CA GLU A 180 12.00 2.77 -13.28
C GLU A 180 12.68 4.14 -13.54
N ASP A 181 12.06 5.25 -13.11
CA ASP A 181 12.61 6.59 -13.30
C ASP A 181 13.82 6.82 -12.39
N GLU A 182 15.01 6.63 -12.97
CA GLU A 182 16.30 6.80 -12.28
C GLU A 182 16.48 8.21 -11.71
N GLU A 183 15.98 9.25 -12.39
CA GLU A 183 16.12 10.63 -11.93
C GLU A 183 15.16 10.94 -10.79
N ALA A 184 13.93 10.42 -10.83
CA ALA A 184 13.02 10.47 -9.68
C ALA A 184 13.60 9.72 -8.48
N ASN A 185 14.17 8.53 -8.68
CA ASN A 185 14.83 7.76 -7.63
C ASN A 185 16.06 8.48 -7.05
N LYS A 186 16.90 9.10 -7.89
CA LYS A 186 18.03 9.93 -7.43
C LYS A 186 17.55 11.13 -6.62
N ARG A 187 16.48 11.79 -7.06
CA ARG A 187 15.87 12.93 -6.35
C ARG A 187 15.33 12.50 -4.99
N ALA A 188 14.60 11.39 -4.95
CA ALA A 188 14.07 10.81 -3.73
C ALA A 188 15.18 10.32 -2.79
N GLY A 189 16.29 9.78 -3.32
CA GLY A 189 17.46 9.37 -2.54
C GLY A 189 18.20 10.53 -1.86
N ARG A 190 18.02 11.78 -2.32
CA ARG A 190 18.51 12.98 -1.65
C ARG A 190 17.59 13.45 -0.53
N GLN A 191 16.34 13.00 -0.54
CA GLN A 191 15.31 13.39 0.41
C GLN A 191 15.25 12.39 1.56
N GLN A 192 15.36 12.87 2.80
CA GLN A 192 15.11 12.02 3.96
C GLN A 192 13.61 11.87 4.18
N TYR A 193 13.17 10.68 4.55
CA TYR A 193 11.77 10.38 4.86
C TYR A 193 11.64 9.92 6.30
N ASP A 194 10.58 10.42 6.96
CA ASP A 194 10.24 10.02 8.31
C ASP A 194 9.72 8.58 8.29
N VAL A 195 10.43 7.67 8.95
CA VAL A 195 10.09 6.25 8.90
C VAL A 195 8.73 5.92 9.55
N LEU A 196 8.21 6.79 10.43
CA LEU A 196 6.93 6.61 11.10
C LEU A 196 5.79 7.30 10.36
N ARG A 197 5.96 8.59 10.02
CA ARG A 197 4.94 9.40 9.34
C ARG A 197 4.89 9.14 7.83
N LYS A 198 5.92 8.51 7.26
CA LYS A 198 6.05 8.23 5.82
C LYS A 198 5.95 9.49 4.95
N CYS A 199 6.43 10.62 5.47
CA CYS A 199 6.47 11.90 4.78
C CYS A 199 7.92 12.38 4.61
N ALA A 200 8.15 13.26 3.64
CA ALA A 200 9.44 13.92 3.47
C ALA A 200 9.79 14.78 4.70
N ILE A 201 11.03 14.68 5.17
CA ILE A 201 11.57 15.51 6.25
C ILE A 201 12.12 16.82 5.64
N PRO A 202 11.72 18.01 6.13
CA PRO A 202 12.26 19.25 5.63
C PRO A 202 13.80 19.29 5.73
N PRO A 203 14.54 19.86 4.75
CA PRO A 203 16.01 19.80 4.72
C PRO A 203 16.74 20.36 5.96
N ASN A 204 16.10 21.27 6.68
CA ASN A 204 16.65 21.91 7.89
C ASN A 204 15.99 21.42 9.18
N ALA A 205 15.15 20.39 9.12
CA ALA A 205 14.52 19.85 10.31
C ALA A 205 15.57 19.09 11.13
N LYS A 206 15.49 19.24 12.46
CA LYS A 206 16.29 18.41 13.38
C LYS A 206 15.84 16.96 13.20
N VAL A 207 16.76 16.01 13.15
CA VAL A 207 16.42 14.60 12.96
C VAL A 207 16.92 13.74 14.11
N ARG A 208 16.30 12.57 14.26
CA ARG A 208 16.84 11.49 15.08
C ARG A 208 17.03 10.27 14.21
N GLN A 209 18.13 9.56 14.43
CA GLN A 209 18.47 8.35 13.71
C GLN A 209 18.48 7.14 14.65
N CYS A 210 18.05 5.99 14.15
CA CYS A 210 18.15 4.73 14.87
C CYS A 210 19.56 4.14 14.75
N ARG A 211 20.21 3.85 15.89
CA ARG A 211 21.53 3.20 15.94
C ARG A 211 21.58 1.78 15.34
N ARG A 212 20.44 1.08 15.30
CA ARG A 212 20.37 -0.31 14.85
C ARG A 212 20.10 -0.45 13.36
N CYS A 213 19.08 0.25 12.85
CA CYS A 213 18.61 0.08 11.47
C CYS A 213 18.84 1.31 10.59
N GLY A 214 19.40 2.39 11.13
CA GLY A 214 19.69 3.62 10.38
C GLY A 214 18.47 4.45 9.98
N SER A 215 17.24 3.98 10.25
CA SER A 215 16.02 4.74 10.00
C SER A 215 16.04 6.11 10.66
N VAL A 216 15.43 7.11 10.01
CA VAL A 216 15.42 8.51 10.44
C VAL A 216 13.99 8.95 10.72
N ILE A 217 13.81 9.83 11.70
CA ILE A 217 12.57 10.53 11.98
C ILE A 217 12.83 12.01 12.22
N GLU A 218 11.83 12.85 11.94
CA GLU A 218 11.90 14.26 12.32
C GLU A 218 11.83 14.39 13.84
N ASN A 219 12.67 15.26 14.39
CA ASN A 219 12.77 15.52 15.81
C ASN A 219 11.74 16.59 16.22
N LEU A 220 10.48 16.16 16.33
CA LEU A 220 9.33 17.01 16.66
C LEU A 220 9.26 17.43 18.15
N VAL A 221 10.37 17.42 18.89
CA VAL A 221 10.42 17.69 20.36
C VAL A 221 9.87 19.07 20.72
N ASP A 222 9.92 20.00 19.77
CA ASP A 222 9.50 21.38 19.94
C ASP A 222 7.99 21.59 19.62
N GLY A 223 7.24 20.52 19.30
CA GLY A 223 5.79 20.57 19.01
C GLY A 223 4.94 19.72 19.97
N HIS A 224 3.82 20.26 20.46
CA HIS A 224 2.79 19.48 21.19
C HIS A 224 2.01 18.53 20.26
N MET A 225 2.67 17.47 19.80
CA MET A 225 2.05 16.42 18.99
C MET A 225 1.01 15.63 19.80
N ALA A 226 0.02 15.04 19.13
CA ALA A 226 -0.87 14.08 19.76
C ALA A 226 -0.10 12.96 20.50
N ALA A 227 -0.58 12.55 21.68
CA ALA A 227 0.13 11.66 22.60
C ALA A 227 0.55 10.31 21.98
N TRP A 228 -0.23 9.79 21.02
CA TRP A 228 0.10 8.55 20.32
C TRP A 228 1.32 8.72 19.41
N VAL A 229 1.49 9.89 18.77
CA VAL A 229 2.68 10.17 17.96
C VAL A 229 3.89 10.36 18.86
N GLN A 230 3.74 11.06 19.98
CA GLN A 230 4.80 11.14 20.99
C GLN A 230 5.24 9.76 21.47
N ASN A 231 4.31 8.83 21.63
CA ASN A 231 4.63 7.47 22.02
C ASN A 231 5.33 6.68 20.89
N ALA A 232 4.89 6.82 19.64
CA ALA A 232 5.58 6.25 18.48
C ALA A 232 7.01 6.80 18.33
N HIS A 233 7.22 8.06 18.73
CA HIS A 233 8.50 8.75 18.74
C HIS A 233 9.49 8.29 19.83
N LYS A 234 9.12 7.32 20.68
CA LYS A 234 10.01 6.76 21.73
C LYS A 234 10.94 5.65 21.25
N MET A 235 10.48 4.83 20.30
CA MET A 235 11.24 3.68 19.80
C MET A 235 11.16 3.59 18.28
N CYS A 236 12.21 3.05 17.68
CA CYS A 236 12.25 2.74 16.26
C CYS A 236 11.35 1.56 15.92
N ILE A 237 10.99 1.44 14.64
CA ILE A 237 10.28 0.28 14.09
C ILE A 237 11.01 -1.05 14.33
N CYS A 238 12.33 -1.02 14.56
CA CYS A 238 13.15 -2.18 14.94
C CYS A 238 13.31 -2.35 16.46
N LEU A 239 12.50 -1.62 17.24
CA LEU A 239 12.44 -1.58 18.71
C LEU A 239 13.73 -1.08 19.39
N SER A 240 14.61 -0.41 18.64
CA SER A 240 15.79 0.26 19.20
C SER A 240 15.52 1.73 19.52
N HIS A 241 16.49 2.43 20.11
CA HIS A 241 16.35 3.81 20.53
C HIS A 241 16.74 4.80 19.43
N TRP A 242 16.06 5.94 19.45
CA TRP A 242 16.40 7.11 18.67
C TRP A 242 17.55 7.88 19.33
N ILE A 243 18.52 8.31 18.53
CA ILE A 243 19.56 9.25 18.97
C ILE A 243 19.47 10.52 18.14
N VAL A 244 19.83 11.66 18.72
CA VAL A 244 19.98 12.91 17.95
C VAL A 244 21.14 12.71 16.97
N ALA A 245 20.89 13.00 15.70
CA ALA A 245 21.85 12.89 14.61
C ALA A 245 22.19 14.28 14.06
#